data_AF-A0A962PAB6-F1
#
_entry.id   AF-A0A962PAB6-F1
#
_cell.length_a   1.000
_cell.length_b   1.000
_cell.length_c   1.000
_cell.angle_alpha   90.00
_cell.angle_beta   90.00
_cell.angle_gamma   90.00
#
_symmetry.space_group_name_H-M   'P 1'
#
loop_
_entity.id
_entity.type
_entity.pdbx_description
1 polymer ?
#
loop_
_entity_poly.entity_id
_entity_poly.type
_entity_poly.pdbx_seq_one_letter_code
_entity_poly.pdbx_strand_id
1 'polypeptide(L)' 'MSDNDKLPRRPTASLLVLLGLFLFVLVDLFAAEPIDPYLAPYPTALGSGQVPSGAHCTNVSGID' A
#
# COMPACT_ATOMS: atom_id res chain seq x y z
N MET A 1 25.22 -27.88 -25.16
CA MET A 1 23.84 -27.53 -24.78
C MET A 1 23.95 -26.33 -23.86
N SER A 2 23.60 -25.12 -24.32
CA SER A 2 23.85 -23.87 -23.59
C SER A 2 22.78 -23.63 -22.54
N ASP A 3 23.15 -23.31 -21.30
CA ASP A 3 22.24 -23.13 -20.14
C ASP A 3 21.16 -22.04 -20.31
N ASN A 4 21.18 -21.30 -21.42
CA ASN A 4 20.20 -20.26 -21.74
C ASN A 4 18.81 -20.78 -22.11
N ASP A 5 18.63 -22.08 -22.37
CA ASP A 5 17.33 -22.67 -22.70
C ASP A 5 16.41 -22.88 -21.46
N LYS A 6 16.92 -22.63 -20.25
CA LYS A 6 16.18 -22.82 -18.98
C LYS A 6 15.43 -21.58 -18.51
N LEU A 7 15.61 -20.43 -19.17
CA LEU A 7 14.96 -19.19 -18.77
C LEU A 7 13.45 -19.28 -19.06
N PRO A 8 12.58 -19.02 -18.07
CA PRO A 8 11.14 -19.07 -18.28
C PRO A 8 10.74 -18.08 -19.37
N ARG A 9 9.95 -18.57 -20.33
CA ARG A 9 9.46 -17.76 -21.44
C ARG A 9 8.65 -16.59 -20.87
N ARG A 10 8.71 -15.43 -21.54
CA ARG A 10 8.06 -14.17 -21.12
C ARG A 10 6.66 -14.31 -20.47
N PRO A 11 5.69 -15.08 -21.02
CA PRO A 11 4.37 -15.21 -20.39
C PRO A 11 4.40 -15.97 -19.05
N THR A 12 5.31 -16.93 -18.90
CA THR A 12 5.49 -17.69 -17.66
C THR A 12 6.04 -16.77 -16.57
N ALA A 13 7.02 -15.94 -16.89
CA ALA A 13 7.58 -14.96 -15.96
C ALA A 13 6.51 -13.95 -15.50
N SER A 14 5.71 -13.40 -16.42
CA SER A 14 4.63 -12.45 -16.06
C SER A 14 3.57 -13.10 -15.18
N LEU A 15 3.21 -14.36 -15.45
CA LEU A 15 2.22 -15.08 -14.65
C LEU A 15 2.73 -15.35 -13.24
N LEU A 16 4.00 -15.72 -13.09
CA LEU A 16 4.62 -15.91 -11.77
C LEU A 16 4.67 -14.60 -10.97
N VAL A 17 5.00 -13.48 -11.62
CA VAL A 17 4.97 -12.16 -10.97
C VAL A 17 3.54 -11.80 -10.54
N LEU A 18 2.55 -12.00 -11.40
CA LEU A 18 1.15 -11.70 -11.08
C LEU A 18 0.65 -12.57 -9.91
N LEU A 19 0.98 -13.86 -9.92
CA LEU A 19 0.67 -14.79 -8.84
C LEU A 19 1.33 -14.33 -7.52
N GLY A 20 2.60 -13.94 -7.57
CA GLY A 20 3.32 -13.44 -6.41
C GLY A 20 2.69 -12.18 -5.82
N LEU A 21 2.35 -11.21 -6.66
CA LEU A 21 1.65 -9.99 -6.23
C LEU A 21 0.27 -10.29 -5.64
N PHE A 22 -0.48 -11.20 -6.27
CA PHE A 22 -1.80 -11.60 -5.77
C PHE A 22 -1.69 -12.24 -4.38
N LEU A 23 -0.74 -13.15 -4.18
CA LEU A 23 -0.49 -13.76 -2.87
C LEU A 23 -0.05 -12.73 -1.83
N PHE A 24 0.82 -11.80 -2.21
CA PHE A 24 1.26 -10.72 -1.32
C PHE A 24 0.07 -9.86 -0.84
N VAL A 25 -0.81 -9.44 -1.74
CA VAL A 25 -2.01 -8.66 -1.40
C VAL A 25 -2.95 -9.47 -0.50
N LEU A 26 -3.14 -10.76 -0.76
CA LEU A 26 -3.96 -11.60 0.12
C LEU A 26 -3.39 -11.66 1.53
N VAL A 27 -2.08 -11.87 1.67
CA VAL A 27 -1.42 -11.88 2.98
C VAL A 27 -1.58 -10.54 3.69
N ASP A 28 -1.37 -9.42 2.98
CA ASP A 28 -1.56 -8.07 3.52
C ASP A 28 -2.99 -7.86 4.03
N LEU A 29 -4.00 -8.23 3.25
CA LEU A 29 -5.41 -8.11 3.63
C LEU A 29 -5.79 -8.92 4.88
N PHE A 30 -5.17 -10.08 5.09
CA PHE A 30 -5.45 -10.91 6.27
C PHE A 30 -4.60 -10.52 7.49
N ALA A 31 -3.43 -9.92 7.29
CA ALA A 31 -2.52 -9.55 8.36
C ALA A 31 -2.68 -8.10 8.84
N ALA A 32 -3.19 -7.20 7.99
CA ALA A 32 -3.34 -5.79 8.32
C ALA A 32 -4.48 -5.57 9.32
N GLU A 33 -4.15 -4.97 10.45
CA GLU A 33 -5.14 -4.44 11.38
C GLU A 33 -5.72 -3.10 10.84
N PRO A 34 -6.99 -2.79 11.11
CA PRO A 34 -7.54 -1.48 10.76
C PRO A 34 -6.68 -0.35 11.35
N ILE A 35 -6.34 0.63 10.53
CA ILE A 35 -5.62 1.80 11.01
C ILE A 35 -6.52 2.60 11.97
N ASP A 36 -6.01 2.86 13.18
CA ASP A 36 -6.64 3.79 14.11
C ASP A 36 -6.16 5.22 13.77
N PRO A 37 -7.02 6.11 13.22
CA PRO A 37 -6.61 7.45 12.84
C PRO A 37 -6.29 8.36 14.03
N TYR A 38 -6.66 7.99 15.25
CA TYR A 38 -6.36 8.76 16.47
C TYR A 38 -5.01 8.39 17.07
N LEU A 39 -4.51 7.18 16.79
CA LEU A 39 -3.18 6.71 17.20
C LEU A 39 -2.16 6.75 16.07
N ALA A 40 -2.61 6.89 14.82
CA ALA A 40 -1.73 7.01 13.67
C ALA A 40 -0.85 8.28 13.80
N PRO A 41 0.47 8.16 13.65
CA PRO A 41 1.33 9.33 13.62
C PRO A 41 0.94 10.24 12.46
N TYR A 42 1.20 11.54 12.60
CA TYR A 42 0.94 12.51 11.54
C TYR A 42 1.53 12.02 10.21
N PRO A 43 0.75 12.00 9.12
CA PRO A 43 1.24 11.49 7.85
C PRO A 43 2.44 12.31 7.42
N THR A 44 3.63 11.69 7.43
CA THR A 44 4.84 12.32 6.93
C THR A 44 4.71 12.49 5.43
N ALA A 45 4.39 13.72 4.99
CA ALA A 45 4.36 14.06 3.58
C ALA A 45 5.79 14.05 3.02
N LEU A 46 6.12 13.03 2.22
CA LEU A 46 7.39 12.91 1.48
C LEU A 46 7.44 13.90 0.30
N GLY A 47 7.25 15.21 0.54
CA GLY A 47 7.19 16.17 -0.57
C GLY A 47 7.01 17.67 -0.30
N SER A 48 6.85 18.17 0.92
CA SER A 48 6.79 19.64 1.14
C SER A 48 7.33 20.14 2.49
N GLY A 49 7.67 19.24 3.43
CA GLY A 49 8.06 19.62 4.79
C GLY A 49 6.96 20.31 5.60
N GLN A 50 5.77 20.46 5.03
CA GLN A 50 4.64 21.11 5.67
C GLN A 50 3.97 20.10 6.60
N VAL A 51 3.89 20.45 7.89
CA VAL A 51 3.21 19.64 8.90
C VAL A 51 1.74 19.51 8.50
N PRO A 52 1.16 18.29 8.45
CA PRO A 52 -0.25 18.12 8.20
C PRO A 52 -1.06 18.86 9.28
N SER A 53 -1.90 19.82 8.91
CA SER A 53 -2.73 20.59 9.86
C SER A 53 -3.93 19.81 10.40
N GLY A 54 -3.93 18.47 10.27
CA GLY A 54 -5.05 17.59 10.61
C GLY A 54 -6.18 17.62 9.58
N ALA A 55 -7.06 16.62 9.64
CA ALA A 55 -8.29 16.60 8.86
C ALA A 55 -9.31 17.56 9.50
N HIS A 56 -9.62 18.68 8.84
CA HIS A 56 -10.62 19.67 9.28
C HIS A 56 -12.08 19.21 9.13
N CYS A 57 -12.33 17.90 9.07
CA CYS A 57 -13.62 17.33 8.68
C CYS A 57 -14.57 17.10 9.86
N THR A 58 -14.66 18.02 10.82
CA THR A 58 -15.85 18.26 11.66
C THR A 58 -15.71 19.62 12.33
N ASN A 59 -15.93 20.70 11.58
CA ASN A 59 -16.35 21.96 12.19
C ASN A 59 -17.87 22.03 12.08
N VAL A 60 -18.57 21.30 12.96
CA VAL A 60 -19.99 21.60 13.20
C VAL A 60 -20.00 22.86 14.07
N SER A 61 -19.90 24.01 13.40
CA SER A 61 -20.22 25.30 13.99
C SER A 61 -21.63 25.63 13.52
N GLY A 62 -22.58 25.28 14.37
CA GLY A 62 -24.01 25.45 14.15
C GLY A 62 -24.75 24.80 15.31
N ILE A 63 -25.45 25.63 16.09
CA ILE A 63 -25.86 25.44 17.50
C ILE A 63 -24.68 25.89 18.38
N ASP A 64 -24.57 27.16 18.77
CA ASP A 64 -25.57 28.16 19.15
C ASP A 64 -25.07 29.61 18.95
#